data_AF-A0A0J9WH19-F1
#
_entry.id   AF-A0A0J9WH19-F1
#
_cell.length_a   1.000
_cell.length_b   1.000
_cell.length_c   1.000
_cell.angle_alpha   90.00
_cell.angle_beta   90.00
_cell.angle_gamma   90.00
#
_symmetry.space_group_name_H-M   'P 1'
#
loop_
_entity.id
_entity.type
_entity.pdbx_description
1 polymer ?
#
loop_
_entity_poly.entity_id
_entity_poly.type
_entity_poly.pdbx_seq_one_letter_code
_entity_poly.pdbx_strand_id
1 'polypeptide(L)'
;MPPNQREIQRQLMRKYNIIFDGPIDSITSPQWPGNCNTIFDHIRRLGKTDYSDYRESISADFTRFTWRHQVQQRAKRITKIAKRCLESRKNESGWRLALESEVMTRFSVEIAW
;
A
#
# COMPACT_ATOMS: atom_id res chain seq x y z
N MET A 1 -22.50 33.71 14.86
CA MET A 1 -21.34 32.80 14.96
C MET A 1 -21.11 32.18 13.59
N PRO A 2 -19.86 32.11 13.10
CA PRO A 2 -19.59 31.43 11.84
C PRO A 2 -20.01 29.95 11.95
N PRO A 3 -20.54 29.34 10.89
CA PRO A 3 -20.98 27.95 10.97
C PRO A 3 -19.79 27.06 11.29
N ASN A 4 -19.97 26.20 12.30
CA ASN A 4 -18.99 25.18 12.68
C ASN A 4 -18.67 24.33 11.43
N GLN A 5 -17.39 24.09 11.15
CA GLN A 5 -16.93 23.35 9.98
C GLN A 5 -17.61 21.98 9.82
N ARG A 6 -17.96 21.32 10.93
CA ARG A 6 -18.72 20.06 10.94
C ARG A 6 -20.16 20.22 10.45
N GLU A 7 -20.79 21.37 10.74
CA GLU A 7 -22.14 21.71 10.30
C GLU A 7 -22.17 21.87 8.77
N ILE A 8 -21.18 22.59 8.23
CA ILE A 8 -21.00 22.81 6.79
C ILE A 8 -20.79 21.46 6.08
N GLN A 9 -19.92 20.60 6.63
CA GLN A 9 -19.71 19.26 6.09
C GLN A 9 -21.00 18.43 6.05
N ARG A 10 -21.78 18.41 7.13
CA ARG A 10 -23.07 17.70 7.15
C ARG A 10 -24.07 18.24 6.13
N GLN A 11 -24.14 19.56 5.97
CA GLN A 11 -25.02 20.18 4.96
C GLN A 11 -24.60 19.80 3.54
N LEU A 12 -23.30 19.81 3.25
CA LEU A 12 -22.77 19.41 1.95
C LEU A 12 -23.02 17.92 1.68
N MET A 13 -22.79 17.05 2.67
CA MET A 13 -23.08 15.62 2.53
C MET A 13 -24.54 15.35 2.19
N ARG A 14 -25.47 16.04 2.86
CA ARG A 14 -26.91 15.94 2.54
C ARG A 14 -27.23 16.48 1.15
N LYS A 15 -26.68 17.64 0.79
CA LYS A 15 -26.93 18.28 -0.52
C LYS A 15 -26.48 17.42 -1.68
N TYR A 16 -25.33 16.76 -1.55
CA TYR A 16 -24.75 15.92 -2.60
C TYR A 16 -25.04 14.43 -2.43
N ASN A 17 -25.89 14.05 -1.48
CA ASN A 17 -26.21 12.65 -1.17
C ASN A 17 -24.96 11.76 -0.98
N ILE A 18 -23.96 12.29 -0.26
CA ILE A 18 -22.71 11.58 0.02
C ILE A 18 -22.91 10.74 1.28
N ILE A 19 -22.80 9.43 1.11
CA ILE A 19 -22.91 8.44 2.19
C ILE A 19 -21.52 7.79 2.34
N PHE A 20 -21.03 7.72 3.59
CA PHE A 20 -19.83 6.98 3.92
C PHE A 20 -20.24 5.65 4.55
N ASP A 21 -20.19 4.57 3.77
CA ASP A 21 -20.60 3.23 4.21
C ASP A 21 -19.60 2.54 5.16
N GLY A 22 -18.54 3.27 5.56
CA GLY A 22 -17.50 2.75 6.44
C GLY A 22 -16.49 1.86 5.70
N PRO A 23 -15.75 1.01 6.43
CA PRO A 23 -14.82 0.06 5.85
C PRO A 23 -15.48 -0.83 4.79
N ILE A 24 -14.76 -1.19 3.72
CA ILE A 24 -15.29 -2.05 2.64
C ILE A 24 -15.83 -3.38 3.18
N ASP A 25 -15.29 -3.85 4.30
CA ASP A 25 -15.66 -5.11 4.93
C ASP A 25 -16.91 -5.03 5.81
N SER A 26 -17.41 -3.83 6.14
CA SER A 26 -18.68 -3.66 6.86
C SER A 26 -19.91 -3.66 5.95
N ILE A 27 -19.72 -3.74 4.64
CA ILE A 27 -20.80 -3.69 3.66
C ILE A 27 -21.13 -5.10 3.17
N THR A 28 -22.27 -5.63 3.61
CA THR A 28 -22.72 -7.00 3.28
C THR A 28 -23.15 -7.17 1.82
N SER A 29 -23.56 -6.09 1.15
CA SER A 29 -24.05 -6.12 -0.24
C SER A 29 -23.77 -4.79 -0.94
N PRO A 30 -22.50 -4.49 -1.23
CA PRO A 30 -22.16 -3.20 -1.81
C PRO A 30 -22.63 -3.10 -3.26
N GLN A 31 -23.24 -1.97 -3.61
CA GLN A 31 -23.65 -1.66 -4.98
C GLN A 31 -22.52 -0.97 -5.75
N TRP A 32 -21.32 -1.56 -5.69
CA TRP A 32 -20.18 -1.03 -6.43
C TRP A 32 -20.39 -1.20 -7.94
N PRO A 33 -19.92 -0.26 -8.76
CA PRO A 33 -19.79 -0.47 -10.20
C PRO A 33 -19.05 -1.79 -10.49
N GLY A 34 -19.50 -2.55 -11.49
CA GLY A 34 -19.03 -3.93 -11.70
C GLY A 34 -17.51 -4.08 -11.89
N ASN A 35 -16.83 -3.05 -12.40
CA ASN A 35 -15.37 -2.98 -12.52
C ASN A 35 -14.64 -2.83 -11.17
N CYS A 36 -15.28 -2.23 -10.17
CA CYS A 36 -14.69 -2.02 -8.85
C CYS A 36 -14.63 -3.31 -8.03
N ASN A 37 -15.56 -4.25 -8.22
CA ASN A 37 -15.56 -5.53 -7.48
C ASN A 37 -14.27 -6.31 -7.73
N THR A 38 -13.85 -6.45 -9.00
CA THR A 38 -12.59 -7.12 -9.35
C THR A 38 -11.38 -6.42 -8.73
N ILE A 39 -11.38 -5.07 -8.71
CA ILE A 39 -10.31 -4.28 -8.11
C ILE A 39 -10.24 -4.52 -6.61
N PHE A 40 -11.38 -4.47 -5.90
CA PHE A 40 -11.44 -4.71 -4.47
C PHE A 40 -11.04 -6.14 -4.11
N ASP A 41 -11.44 -7.12 -4.92
CA ASP A 41 -11.02 -8.51 -4.75
C ASP A 41 -9.52 -8.68 -4.94
N HIS A 42 -8.92 -8.01 -5.94
CA HIS A 42 -7.47 -7.99 -6.10
C HIS A 42 -6.76 -7.33 -4.91
N ILE A 43 -7.27 -6.20 -4.41
CA ILE A 43 -6.72 -5.51 -3.23
C ILE A 43 -6.81 -6.42 -1.99
N ARG A 44 -7.96 -7.06 -1.78
CA ARG A 44 -8.17 -8.01 -0.67
C ARG A 44 -7.22 -9.19 -0.76
N ARG A 45 -7.02 -9.76 -1.95
CA ARG A 45 -6.07 -10.85 -2.16
C ARG A 45 -4.65 -10.40 -1.86
N LEU A 46 -4.23 -9.24 -2.38
CA LEU A 46 -2.91 -8.67 -2.11
C LEU A 46 -2.67 -8.42 -0.61
N GLY A 47 -3.66 -7.89 0.11
CA GLY A 47 -3.55 -7.64 1.56
C GLY A 47 -3.44 -8.92 2.40
N LYS A 48 -3.87 -10.06 1.87
CA LYS A 48 -3.76 -11.38 2.51
C LYS A 48 -2.56 -12.19 2.04
N THR A 49 -1.84 -11.72 1.02
CA THR A 49 -0.69 -12.44 0.47
C THR A 49 0.53 -12.18 1.34
N ASP A 50 1.00 -13.23 2.01
CA ASP A 50 2.25 -13.19 2.74
C ASP A 50 3.47 -13.10 1.81
N TYR A 51 4.58 -12.60 2.34
CA TYR A 51 5.83 -12.49 1.58
C TYR A 51 6.32 -13.84 1.03
N SER A 52 6.11 -14.94 1.77
CA SER A 52 6.45 -16.30 1.36
C SER A 52 5.62 -16.78 0.17
N ASP A 53 4.36 -16.35 0.13
CA ASP A 53 3.35 -16.77 -0.83
C ASP A 53 3.31 -15.84 -2.04
N TYR A 54 3.95 -14.66 -1.92
CA TYR A 54 4.25 -13.79 -3.03
C TYR A 54 5.20 -14.49 -4.01
N ARG A 55 4.60 -15.23 -4.94
CA ARG A 55 5.26 -15.72 -6.14
C ARG A 55 5.27 -14.59 -7.15
N GLU A 56 6.46 -14.23 -7.62
CA GLU A 56 6.59 -13.61 -8.94
C GLU A 56 5.84 -14.52 -9.92
N SER A 57 4.66 -14.09 -10.33
CA SER A 57 4.00 -14.76 -11.44
C SER A 57 4.97 -14.63 -12.61
N ILE A 58 5.60 -15.73 -13.03
CA ILE A 58 6.17 -15.85 -14.38
C ILE A 58 4.96 -15.79 -15.32
N SER A 59 4.46 -14.58 -15.52
CA SER A 59 3.40 -14.23 -16.44
C SER A 59 4.05 -13.81 -17.74
N ALA A 60 3.37 -14.01 -18.87
CA ALA A 60 3.79 -13.47 -20.17
C ALA A 60 4.02 -11.94 -20.13
N ASP A 61 3.44 -11.24 -19.15
CA ASP A 61 3.64 -9.82 -18.87
C ASP A 61 4.88 -9.50 -18.00
N PHE A 62 5.80 -10.45 -17.77
CA PHE A 62 7.01 -10.22 -16.96
C PHE A 62 7.82 -9.01 -17.46
N THR A 63 7.87 -8.81 -18.77
CA THR A 63 8.52 -7.65 -19.41
C THR A 63 7.78 -6.33 -19.13
N ARG A 64 6.48 -6.36 -18.84
CA ARG A 64 5.67 -5.17 -18.54
C ARG A 64 5.73 -4.75 -17.07
N PHE A 65 5.93 -5.69 -16.15
CA PHE A 65 5.86 -5.42 -14.70
C PHE A 65 7.11 -5.93 -13.96
N THR A 66 8.29 -5.57 -14.46
CA THR A 66 9.60 -5.95 -13.90
C THR A 66 9.79 -5.51 -12.44
N TRP A 67 9.09 -4.47 -12.01
CA TRP A 67 9.09 -3.99 -10.62
C TRP A 67 8.62 -5.05 -9.62
N ARG A 68 7.74 -5.99 -10.02
CA ARG A 68 7.23 -7.05 -9.14
C ARG A 68 8.38 -7.91 -8.58
N HIS A 69 9.36 -8.21 -9.43
CA HIS A 69 10.55 -8.95 -9.02
C HIS A 69 11.48 -8.10 -8.16
N GLN A 70 11.67 -6.84 -8.54
CA GLN A 70 12.52 -5.91 -7.79
C GLN A 70 11.99 -5.67 -6.37
N VAL A 71 10.67 -5.63 -6.16
CA VAL A 71 10.05 -5.45 -4.84
C VAL A 71 10.42 -6.60 -3.89
N GLN A 72 10.36 -7.86 -4.35
CA GLN A 72 10.70 -8.99 -3.50
C GLN A 72 12.20 -8.99 -3.14
N GLN A 73 13.07 -8.72 -4.12
CA GLN A 73 14.52 -8.62 -3.88
C GLN A 73 14.90 -7.47 -2.94
N ARG A 74 14.23 -6.32 -3.08
CA ARG A 74 14.41 -5.16 -2.20
C ARG A 74 14.00 -5.46 -0.77
N ALA A 75 12.84 -6.08 -0.56
CA ALA A 75 12.40 -6.50 0.76
C ALA A 75 13.45 -7.43 1.40
N LYS A 76 13.94 -8.45 0.67
CA LYS A 76 15.06 -9.32 1.11
C LYS A 76 16.30 -8.52 1.54
N ARG A 77 16.70 -7.53 0.74
CA ARG A 77 17.88 -6.70 1.00
C ARG A 77 17.71 -5.83 2.25
N ILE A 78 16.57 -5.15 2.38
CA ILE A 78 16.20 -4.35 3.56
C ILE A 78 16.21 -5.21 4.82
N THR A 79 15.59 -6.39 4.79
CA THR A 79 15.57 -7.32 5.93
C THR A 79 16.98 -7.76 6.34
N LYS A 80 17.85 -8.05 5.36
CA LYS A 80 19.24 -8.44 5.63
C LYS A 80 20.03 -7.31 6.30
N ILE A 81 19.86 -6.07 5.84
CA ILE A 81 20.52 -4.89 6.42
C ILE A 81 19.99 -4.63 7.83
N ALA A 82 18.67 -4.67 8.01
CA ALA A 82 18.02 -4.52 9.31
C ALA A 82 18.51 -5.57 10.32
N LYS A 83 18.63 -6.83 9.91
CA LYS A 83 19.17 -7.90 10.76
C LYS A 83 20.61 -7.58 11.22
N ARG A 84 21.47 -7.10 10.32
CA ARG A 84 22.83 -6.68 10.68
C ARG A 84 22.86 -5.49 11.63
N CYS A 85 21.99 -4.51 11.44
CA CYS A 85 21.87 -3.37 12.36
C CYS A 85 21.45 -3.81 13.77
N LEU A 86 20.53 -4.77 13.85
CA LEU A 86 20.09 -5.37 15.11
C LEU A 86 21.22 -6.14 15.80
N GLU A 87 21.89 -7.04 15.07
CA GLU A 87 23.05 -7.82 15.56
C GLU A 87 24.19 -6.92 16.04
N SER A 88 24.44 -5.81 15.33
CA SER A 88 25.47 -4.83 15.67
C SER A 88 25.02 -3.81 16.73
N ARG A 89 23.81 -3.94 17.28
CA ARG A 89 23.21 -3.03 18.28
C ARG A 89 23.31 -1.55 17.89
N LYS A 90 23.06 -1.24 16.61
CA LYS A 90 23.11 0.15 16.13
C LYS A 90 22.03 1.00 16.79
N ASN A 91 22.37 2.26 17.07
CA ASN A 91 21.42 3.30 17.47
C ASN A 91 20.67 3.86 16.26
N GLU A 92 19.65 4.68 16.49
CA GLU A 92 18.75 5.23 15.46
C GLU A 92 19.49 5.84 14.26
N SER A 93 20.54 6.64 14.50
CA SER A 93 21.33 7.24 13.42
C SER A 93 22.04 6.19 12.57
N GLY A 94 22.56 5.13 13.19
CA GLY A 94 23.14 3.99 12.49
C GLY A 94 22.12 3.17 11.70
N TRP A 95 20.86 3.11 12.15
CA TRP A 95 19.75 2.51 11.40
C TRP A 95 19.39 3.36 10.18
N ARG A 96 19.21 4.68 10.35
CA ARG A 96 18.93 5.60 9.25
C ARG A 96 20.00 5.52 8.17
N LEU A 97 21.27 5.67 8.53
CA LEU A 97 22.38 5.63 7.58
C LEU A 97 22.40 4.33 6.74
N ALA A 98 22.02 3.20 7.34
CA ALA A 98 22.07 1.91 6.67
C ALA A 98 20.82 1.59 5.82
N LEU A 99 19.64 2.08 6.19
CA LEU A 99 18.36 1.67 5.61
C LEU A 99 17.61 2.76 4.86
N GLU A 100 17.85 4.03 5.17
CA GLU A 100 17.05 5.13 4.65
C GLU A 100 17.11 5.22 3.13
N SER A 101 18.30 5.07 2.53
CA SER A 101 18.45 5.06 1.07
C SER A 101 17.72 3.89 0.43
N GLU A 102 17.80 2.69 1.00
CA GLU A 102 17.13 1.48 0.48
C GLU A 102 15.60 1.61 0.52
N VAL A 103 15.06 2.24 1.57
CA VAL A 103 13.63 2.55 1.68
C VAL A 103 13.23 3.62 0.67
N MET A 104 14.01 4.71 0.58
CA MET A 104 13.70 5.83 -0.31
C MET A 104 13.73 5.44 -1.79
N THR A 105 14.58 4.49 -2.17
CA THR A 105 14.65 4.02 -3.56
C THR A 105 13.32 3.40 -4.04
N ARG A 106 12.41 2.99 -3.13
CA ARG A 106 11.06 2.55 -3.50
C ARG A 106 10.31 3.63 -4.28
N PHE A 107 10.37 4.87 -3.81
CA PHE A 107 9.65 5.99 -4.41
C PHE A 107 10.20 6.38 -5.78
N SER A 108 11.47 6.07 -6.08
CA SER A 108 12.08 6.36 -7.38
C SER A 108 11.68 5.36 -8.48
N VAL A 109 11.29 4.13 -8.12
CA VAL A 109 10.93 3.07 -9.10
C VAL A 109 9.46 3.11 -9.47
N GLU A 110 8.59 3.61 -8.59
CA GLU A 110 7.14 3.69 -8.84
C GLU A 110 6.73 4.85 -9.79
N ILE A 111 7.65 5.76 -10.18
CA ILE A 111 7.34 6.98 -10.96
C ILE A 111 7.88 6.95 -12.41
N ALA A 112 8.63 5.92 -12.82
CA ALA A 112 9.09 5.83 -14.20
C ALA A 112 7.96 5.35 -15.12
N TRP A 113 7.36 6.29 -15.86
CA TRP A 113 6.35 6.08 -16.91
C TRP A 113 6.94 5.39 -18.14
#